data_AF-A0A8J3CHR7-F1
#
_entry.id   AF-A0A8J3CHR7-F1
#
_cell.length_a   1.000
_cell.length_b   1.000
_cell.length_c   1.000
_cell.angle_alpha   90.00
_cell.angle_beta   90.00
_cell.angle_gamma   90.00
#
_symmetry.space_group_name_H-M   'P 1'
#
loop_
_entity.id
_entity.type
_entity.pdbx_description
1 polymer ?
#
loop_
_entity_poly.entity_id
_entity_poly.type
_entity_poly.pdbx_seq_one_letter_code
_entity_poly.pdbx_strand_id
1 'polypeptide(L)'
;MPFMAAGPDAAGALPDGGGGTTKLKVQPDKVLQLKRELEDVRDEVQTFLRNEAEGLKARPQGADPVSQDAAKAISENADTAIEVADAYVQRLTAVIDALDQAAKTYGLVEDTNTVDFRQRS
;
A
#
# COMPACT_ATOMS: atom_id res chain seq x y z
N MET A 1 7.99 -32.96 51.51
CA MET A 1 8.27 -32.01 52.61
C MET A 1 9.68 -32.31 53.10
N PRO A 2 10.60 -31.34 53.20
CA PRO A 2 10.37 -30.06 53.88
C PRO A 2 10.82 -28.83 53.07
N PHE A 3 10.46 -27.69 53.66
CA PHE A 3 10.47 -26.33 53.19
C PHE A 3 11.72 -25.61 53.69
N MET A 4 12.19 -24.61 52.94
CA MET A 4 12.79 -23.41 53.53
C MET A 4 12.60 -22.23 52.59
N ALA A 5 11.86 -21.24 53.09
CA ALA A 5 11.63 -19.95 52.47
C ALA A 5 12.71 -18.96 52.92
N ALA A 6 13.17 -18.13 52.00
CA ALA A 6 13.70 -16.79 52.28
C ALA A 6 13.61 -15.98 50.98
N GLY A 7 12.69 -15.01 50.94
CA GLY A 7 12.64 -14.00 49.88
C GLY A 7 13.88 -13.11 49.92
N PRO A 8 14.08 -12.33 48.85
CA PRO A 8 13.68 -10.95 49.01
C PRO A 8 12.87 -10.43 47.83
N ASP A 9 11.94 -9.54 48.18
CA ASP A 9 11.25 -8.56 47.37
C ASP A 9 11.82 -8.36 45.96
N ALA A 10 11.17 -9.00 44.99
CA ALA A 10 11.12 -8.51 43.62
C ALA A 10 10.21 -7.27 43.62
N ALA A 11 10.72 -6.18 44.19
CA ALA A 11 10.26 -4.85 43.88
C ALA A 11 10.36 -4.72 42.37
N GLY A 12 9.21 -4.68 41.72
CA GLY A 12 9.10 -4.44 40.29
C GLY A 12 9.86 -3.17 39.95
N ALA A 13 11.04 -3.36 39.35
CA ALA A 13 11.68 -2.33 38.57
C ALA A 13 10.74 -2.06 37.39
N LEU A 14 9.85 -1.08 37.59
CA LEU A 14 9.18 -0.39 36.50
C LEU A 14 10.27 0.01 35.51
N PRO A 15 10.17 -0.40 34.23
CA PRO A 15 11.09 0.12 33.24
C PRO A 15 10.93 1.64 33.22
N ASP A 16 12.04 2.30 33.51
CA ASP A 16 12.28 3.73 33.38
C ASP A 16 11.59 4.22 32.11
N GLY A 17 10.57 5.07 32.31
CA GLY A 17 9.84 5.76 31.26
C GLY A 17 10.68 6.84 30.60
N GLY A 18 11.90 6.47 30.19
CA GLY A 18 12.74 7.27 29.32
C GLY A 18 12.05 7.42 27.99
N GLY A 19 11.35 8.55 27.83
CA GLY A 19 10.81 9.06 26.58
C GLY A 19 11.94 9.29 25.57
N GLY A 20 12.50 8.20 25.06
CA GLY A 20 13.18 8.18 23.79
C GLY A 20 12.11 8.49 22.76
N THR A 21 12.09 9.74 22.32
CA THR A 21 11.50 10.09 21.03
C THR A 21 12.20 9.22 20.01
N THR A 22 11.64 8.04 19.74
CA THR A 22 11.95 7.25 18.56
C THR A 22 11.56 8.18 17.43
N LYS A 23 12.50 9.02 17.01
CA LYS A 23 12.40 9.78 15.77
C LYS A 23 12.09 8.71 14.76
N LEU A 24 10.82 8.62 14.36
CA LEU A 24 10.37 7.86 13.23
C LEU A 24 11.11 8.50 12.05
N LYS A 25 12.36 8.08 11.86
CA LYS A 25 13.17 8.43 10.69
C LYS A 25 12.54 7.62 9.57
N VAL A 26 11.43 8.15 9.07
CA VAL A 26 10.91 7.77 7.76
C VAL A 26 12.06 8.06 6.81
N GLN A 27 12.72 7.02 6.31
CA GLN A 27 13.77 7.18 5.30
C GLN A 27 13.07 7.59 4.01
N PRO A 28 13.20 8.86 3.55
CA PRO A 28 12.48 9.32 2.38
C PRO A 28 12.85 8.52 1.12
N ASP A 29 14.09 8.01 1.06
CA ASP A 29 14.55 7.11 0.00
C ASP A 29 13.74 5.80 -0.08
N LYS A 30 13.31 5.25 1.07
CA LYS A 30 12.49 4.04 1.11
C LYS A 30 11.04 4.29 0.66
N VAL A 31 10.52 5.48 0.93
CA VAL A 31 9.21 5.92 0.45
C VAL A 31 9.23 6.10 -1.07
N LEU A 32 10.30 6.68 -1.61
CA LEU A 32 10.47 6.85 -3.06
C LEU A 32 10.69 5.50 -3.78
N GLN A 33 11.43 4.58 -3.17
CA GLN A 33 11.62 3.23 -3.70
C GLN A 33 10.28 2.47 -3.76
N LEU A 34 9.52 2.49 -2.67
CA LEU A 34 8.18 1.87 -2.62
C LEU A 34 7.22 2.52 -3.62
N LYS A 35 7.27 3.85 -3.78
CA LYS A 35 6.45 4.58 -4.77
C LYS A 35 6.72 4.07 -6.18
N ARG A 36 8.00 3.92 -6.56
CA ARG A 36 8.39 3.39 -7.89
C ARG A 36 7.91 1.97 -8.10
N GLU A 37 8.09 1.09 -7.12
CA GLU A 37 7.62 -0.30 -7.21
C GLU A 37 6.10 -0.37 -7.40
N LEU A 38 5.34 0.49 -6.71
CA LEU A 38 3.89 0.57 -6.88
C LEU A 38 3.48 1.19 -8.23
N GLU A 39 4.23 2.16 -8.74
CA GLU A 39 4.04 2.73 -10.08
C GLU A 39 4.27 1.68 -11.17
N ASP A 40 5.33 0.88 -11.06
CA ASP A 40 5.64 -0.19 -12.02
C ASP A 40 4.52 -1.25 -12.04
N VAL A 41 4.05 -1.68 -10.87
CA VAL A 41 2.94 -2.65 -10.76
C VAL A 41 1.64 -2.06 -11.31
N ARG A 42 1.34 -0.79 -11.03
CA ARG A 42 0.16 -0.09 -11.58
C ARG A 42 0.24 -0.08 -13.11
N ASP A 43 1.38 0.26 -13.67
CA ASP A 43 1.57 0.40 -15.11
C ASP A 43 1.50 -0.95 -15.83
N GLU A 44 2.00 -2.02 -15.22
CA GLU A 44 1.87 -3.39 -15.72
C GLU A 44 0.39 -3.82 -15.77
N VAL A 45 -0.35 -3.66 -14.66
CA VAL A 45 -1.78 -4.02 -14.60
C VAL A 45 -2.59 -3.17 -15.57
N GLN A 46 -2.30 -1.87 -15.66
CA GLN A 46 -3.00 -0.99 -16.59
C GLN A 46 -2.70 -1.34 -18.05
N THR A 47 -1.49 -1.79 -18.36
CA THR A 47 -1.11 -2.23 -19.70
C THR A 47 -1.80 -3.54 -20.07
N PHE A 48 -1.87 -4.49 -19.14
CA PHE A 48 -2.67 -5.70 -19.29
C PHE A 48 -4.14 -5.37 -19.58
N LEU A 49 -4.74 -4.49 -18.78
CA LEU A 49 -6.13 -4.07 -18.98
C LEU A 49 -6.36 -3.39 -20.33
N ARG A 50 -5.42 -2.56 -20.82
CA ARG A 50 -5.58 -1.89 -22.12
C ARG A 50 -5.46 -2.84 -23.31
N ASN A 51 -4.57 -3.83 -23.22
CA ASN A 51 -4.19 -4.64 -24.38
C ASN A 51 -4.94 -5.97 -24.44
N GLU A 52 -5.20 -6.59 -23.30
CA GLU A 52 -5.65 -7.99 -23.21
C GLU A 52 -7.07 -8.15 -22.66
N ALA A 53 -7.65 -7.12 -22.03
CA ALA A 53 -8.98 -7.22 -21.40
C ALA A 53 -10.08 -7.64 -22.39
N GLU A 54 -10.09 -7.07 -23.59
CA GLU A 54 -11.05 -7.45 -24.64
C GLU A 54 -10.79 -8.87 -25.18
N GLY A 55 -9.58 -9.40 -25.01
CA GLY A 55 -9.23 -10.78 -25.35
C GLY A 55 -9.79 -11.81 -24.36
N LEU A 56 -10.13 -11.40 -23.14
CA LEU A 56 -10.77 -12.26 -22.14
C LEU A 56 -12.26 -12.51 -22.46
N LYS A 57 -12.87 -11.64 -23.27
CA LYS A 57 -14.28 -11.75 -23.65
C LYS A 57 -14.45 -12.81 -24.74
N ALA A 58 -15.40 -13.72 -24.54
CA ALA A 58 -15.70 -14.73 -25.54
C ALA A 58 -16.46 -14.10 -26.72
N ARG A 59 -16.02 -14.40 -27.94
CA ARG A 59 -16.76 -14.03 -29.15
C ARG A 59 -17.74 -15.15 -29.51
N PRO A 60 -18.99 -14.83 -29.86
CA PRO A 60 -19.93 -15.84 -30.34
C PRO A 60 -19.42 -16.45 -31.65
N GLN A 61 -19.38 -17.79 -31.69
CA GLN A 61 -18.92 -18.56 -32.86
C GLN A 61 -20.01 -18.66 -33.95
N GLY A 62 -21.23 -18.27 -33.64
CA GLY A 62 -22.39 -18.31 -34.52
C GLY A 62 -23.41 -17.23 -34.14
N ALA A 63 -24.32 -16.92 -35.07
CA ALA A 63 -25.42 -15.98 -34.84
C ALA A 63 -26.62 -16.64 -34.13
N ASP A 64 -26.54 -17.93 -33.82
CA ASP A 64 -27.60 -18.64 -33.12
C ASP A 64 -27.71 -18.18 -31.65
N PRO A 65 -28.92 -18.26 -31.05
CA PRO A 65 -29.15 -17.80 -29.69
C PRO A 65 -28.25 -18.50 -28.65
N VAL A 66 -27.89 -19.76 -28.87
CA VAL A 66 -27.10 -20.56 -27.93
C VAL A 66 -25.64 -20.10 -27.92
N SER A 67 -25.06 -19.85 -29.09
CA SER A 67 -23.71 -19.29 -29.22
C SER A 67 -23.58 -17.90 -28.59
N GLN A 68 -24.62 -17.06 -28.70
CA GLN A 68 -24.64 -15.74 -28.06
C GLN A 68 -24.73 -15.84 -26.54
N ASP A 69 -25.60 -16.70 -26.02
CA ASP A 69 -25.78 -16.87 -24.57
C ASP A 69 -24.54 -17.50 -23.92
N ALA A 70 -23.90 -18.45 -24.60
CA ALA A 70 -22.63 -19.03 -24.16
C ALA A 70 -21.49 -17.99 -24.15
N ALA A 71 -21.38 -17.16 -25.19
CA ALA A 71 -20.39 -16.09 -25.24
C ALA A 71 -20.62 -15.05 -24.13
N LYS A 72 -21.89 -14.73 -23.84
CA LYS A 72 -22.27 -13.83 -22.75
C LYS A 72 -21.90 -14.41 -21.38
N ALA A 73 -22.26 -15.65 -21.09
CA ALA A 73 -21.95 -16.29 -19.82
C ALA A 73 -20.44 -16.38 -19.53
N ILE A 74 -19.62 -16.59 -20.57
CA ILE A 74 -18.16 -16.57 -20.43
C ILE A 74 -17.64 -15.14 -20.22
N SER A 75 -18.22 -14.16 -20.91
CA SER A 75 -17.80 -12.76 -20.82
C SER A 75 -18.18 -12.08 -19.50
N GLU A 76 -19.24 -12.52 -18.81
CA GLU A 76 -19.64 -11.98 -17.49
C GLU A 76 -18.54 -12.12 -16.43
N ASN A 77 -17.83 -13.25 -16.43
CA ASN A 77 -16.68 -13.45 -15.54
C ASN A 77 -15.49 -12.56 -15.95
N ALA A 78 -15.29 -12.38 -17.26
CA ALA A 78 -14.25 -11.49 -17.77
C ALA A 78 -14.52 -10.03 -17.37
N ASP A 79 -15.75 -9.55 -17.53
CA ASP A 79 -16.17 -8.20 -17.12
C ASP A 79 -15.93 -7.99 -15.62
N THR A 80 -16.32 -8.95 -14.78
CA THR A 80 -16.07 -8.88 -13.33
C THR A 80 -14.58 -8.81 -13.02
N ALA A 81 -13.75 -9.62 -13.69
CA ALA A 81 -12.30 -9.61 -13.48
C ALA A 81 -11.66 -8.27 -13.90
N ILE A 82 -12.12 -7.70 -15.01
CA ILE A 82 -11.70 -6.39 -15.53
C ILE A 82 -12.06 -5.29 -14.52
N GLU A 83 -13.28 -5.29 -14.00
CA GLU A 83 -13.74 -4.31 -13.00
C GLU A 83 -12.90 -4.36 -11.71
N VAL A 84 -12.61 -5.57 -11.21
CA VAL A 84 -11.79 -5.75 -10.01
C VAL A 84 -10.35 -5.27 -10.24
N ALA A 85 -9.78 -5.57 -11.40
CA ALA A 85 -8.43 -5.13 -11.76
C ALA A 85 -8.36 -3.59 -11.93
N ASP A 86 -9.38 -2.96 -12.50
CA ASP A 86 -9.48 -1.50 -12.58
C ASP A 86 -9.58 -0.86 -11.19
N ALA A 87 -10.43 -1.41 -10.31
CA ALA A 87 -10.53 -0.97 -8.92
C ALA A 87 -9.20 -1.11 -8.16
N TYR A 88 -8.41 -2.15 -8.45
CA TYR A 88 -7.07 -2.32 -7.89
C TYR A 88 -6.10 -1.22 -8.35
N VAL A 89 -6.09 -0.89 -9.65
CA VAL A 89 -5.29 0.21 -10.22
C VAL A 89 -5.67 1.56 -9.60
N GLN A 90 -6.96 1.83 -9.39
CA GLN A 90 -7.41 3.04 -8.70
C GLN A 90 -6.88 3.10 -7.27
N ARG A 91 -6.90 1.98 -6.56
CA ARG A 91 -6.38 1.88 -5.19
C ARG A 91 -4.87 2.12 -5.13
N LEU A 92 -4.11 1.55 -6.07
CA LEU A 92 -2.67 1.79 -6.19
C LEU A 92 -2.39 3.28 -6.43
N THR A 93 -3.16 3.91 -7.32
CA THR A 93 -3.02 5.35 -7.61
C THR A 93 -3.26 6.21 -6.36
N ALA A 94 -4.32 5.93 -5.61
CA ALA A 94 -4.60 6.65 -4.35
C ALA A 94 -3.48 6.49 -3.31
N VAL A 95 -2.87 5.31 -3.21
CA VAL A 95 -1.73 5.08 -2.29
C VAL A 95 -0.49 5.85 -2.76
N ILE A 96 -0.17 5.83 -4.05
CA ILE A 96 0.94 6.59 -4.63
C ILE A 96 0.77 8.09 -4.36
N ASP A 97 -0.44 8.62 -4.53
CA ASP A 97 -0.75 10.03 -4.27
C ASP A 97 -0.60 10.38 -2.79
N ALA A 98 -1.06 9.51 -1.89
CA ALA A 98 -0.90 9.70 -0.45
C ALA A 98 0.59 9.69 -0.04
N LEU A 99 1.41 8.80 -0.62
CA LEU A 99 2.85 8.77 -0.39
C LEU A 99 3.53 10.04 -0.91
N ASP A 100 3.10 10.57 -2.06
CA ASP A 100 3.62 11.82 -2.62
C ASP A 100 3.31 13.04 -1.73
N GLN A 101 2.07 13.12 -1.23
CA GLN A 101 1.67 14.16 -0.28
C GLN A 101 2.43 14.06 1.05
N ALA A 102 2.63 12.84 1.56
CA ALA A 102 3.43 12.62 2.77
C ALA A 102 4.87 13.08 2.57
N ALA A 103 5.52 12.70 1.46
CA ALA A 103 6.89 13.12 1.16
C ALA A 103 7.04 14.65 1.08
N LYS A 104 6.11 15.34 0.42
CA LYS A 104 6.08 16.82 0.37
C LYS A 104 5.94 17.45 1.76
N THR A 105 5.06 16.89 2.59
CA THR A 105 4.84 17.36 3.96
C THR A 105 6.11 17.22 4.82
N TYR A 106 6.81 16.09 4.71
CA TYR A 106 8.07 15.89 5.42
C TYR A 106 9.16 16.89 4.95
N GLY A 107 9.29 17.12 3.64
CA GLY A 107 10.25 18.11 3.12
C GLY A 107 9.99 19.53 3.63
N LEU A 108 8.72 19.97 3.65
CA LEU A 108 8.32 21.27 4.20
C LEU A 108 8.61 21.40 5.70
N VAL A 109 8.42 20.32 6.46
CA VAL A 109 8.68 20.31 7.92
C VAL A 109 10.18 20.35 8.21
N GLU A 110 11.01 19.65 7.44
CA GLU A 110 12.47 19.72 7.60
C GLU A 110 13.03 21.11 7.24
N ASP A 111 12.54 21.74 6.18
CA ASP A 111 12.95 23.10 5.81
C ASP A 111 12.57 24.12 6.90
N THR A 112 11.34 24.03 7.43
CA THR A 112 10.86 24.93 8.50
C THR A 112 11.69 24.76 9.77
N ASN A 113 11.94 23.51 10.19
CA ASN A 113 12.75 23.23 11.39
C ASN A 113 14.20 23.71 11.25
N THR A 114 14.77 23.65 10.04
CA THR A 114 16.15 24.10 9.79
C THR A 114 16.27 25.62 9.87
N VAL A 115 15.26 26.35 9.40
CA VAL A 115 15.21 27.82 9.47
C VAL A 115 15.06 28.29 10.91
N ASP A 116 14.14 27.69 11.68
CA ASP A 116 13.90 28.05 13.09
C ASP A 116 15.10 27.72 13.99
N PHE A 117 15.83 26.63 13.69
CA PHE A 117 17.03 26.27 14.43
C PHE A 117 18.18 27.26 14.19
N ARG A 118 18.39 27.72 12.94
CA ARG A 118 19.42 28.73 12.63
C ARG A 118 19.14 30.12 13.21
N GLN A 119 17.88 30.47 13.48
CA GLN A 119 17.54 31.76 14.07
C GLN A 119 17.67 31.79 15.60
N ARG A 120 17.86 30.63 16.26
CA ARG A 120 17.95 30.51 17.72
C ARG A 120 19.34 30.15 18.26
N SER A 121 20.34 30.02 17.38
CA SER A 121 21.77 29.83 17.72
C SER A 121 22.57 31.09 17.45
#